data_AF-A0A7S6UI72-F1
#
_entry.id   AF-A0A7S6UI72-F1
#
_cell.length_a   1.000
_cell.length_b   1.000
_cell.length_c   1.000
_cell.angle_alpha   90.00
_cell.angle_beta   90.00
_cell.angle_gamma   90.00
#
_symmetry.space_group_name_H-M   'P 1'
#
loop_
_entity.id
_entity.type
_entity.pdbx_description
1 polymer ?
#
loop_
_entity_poly.entity_id
_entity_poly.type
_entity_poly.pdbx_seq_one_letter_code
_entity_poly.pdbx_strand_id
1 'polypeptide(L)'
;MTGLPALPVRRLAARLALATSLVAGLVVALPLSAGELFQWKDASGVTHYSDAPPPSGKYQNRRITTAGAGTASETTAQAPVENSQCTTARANLALLDGEGPIQMQGSDGNGDGTAMNAEQREAQKQLAQAAINAYCSGAANQ
;
A
#
# COMPACT_ATOMS: atom_id res chain seq x y z
N MET A 1 -19.31 77.29 12.87
CA MET A 1 -18.19 77.67 13.75
C MET A 1 -17.09 76.63 13.59
N THR A 2 -15.86 77.10 13.34
CA THR A 2 -14.55 76.45 13.51
C THR A 2 -14.57 75.13 14.31
N GLY A 3 -13.92 74.02 13.95
CA GLY A 3 -12.80 73.82 13.03
C GLY A 3 -11.63 73.17 13.78
N LEU A 4 -11.50 71.84 13.65
CA LEU A 4 -10.27 70.98 13.67
C LEU A 4 -9.25 71.12 14.84
N PRO A 5 -8.25 70.21 14.96
CA PRO A 5 -7.99 68.92 14.30
C PRO A 5 -8.36 67.74 15.27
N ALA A 6 -7.85 66.49 15.25
CA ALA A 6 -6.79 65.83 14.48
C ALA A 6 -6.99 64.29 14.34
N LEU A 7 -6.08 63.68 13.59
CA LEU A 7 -5.77 62.24 13.36
C LEU A 7 -4.21 62.13 13.35
N PRO A 8 -3.51 60.96 13.37
CA PRO A 8 -3.90 59.75 12.62
C PRO A 8 -3.40 58.33 13.03
N VAL A 9 -4.12 57.34 12.49
CA VAL A 9 -3.63 56.10 11.81
C VAL A 9 -2.84 55.03 12.60
N ARG A 10 -3.30 53.77 12.44
CA ARG A 10 -2.41 52.70 11.93
C ARG A 10 -3.13 51.58 11.13
N ARG A 11 -2.67 51.45 9.88
CA ARG A 11 -2.68 50.28 8.97
C ARG A 11 -4.02 49.82 8.37
N LEU A 12 -4.26 50.35 7.17
CA LEU A 12 -5.12 49.79 6.12
C LEU A 12 -4.59 48.46 5.56
N ALA A 13 -5.46 47.85 4.73
CA ALA A 13 -5.27 46.74 3.78
C ALA A 13 -5.60 45.34 4.33
N ALA A 14 -6.79 44.75 4.14
CA ALA A 14 -7.92 45.05 3.25
C ALA A 14 -7.60 45.04 1.73
N ARG A 15 -8.41 44.45 0.84
CA ARG A 15 -9.64 43.64 1.00
C ARG A 15 -9.82 42.82 -0.29
N LEU A 16 -10.69 41.80 -0.25
CA LEU A 16 -11.32 41.24 -1.45
C LEU A 16 -11.97 42.36 -2.29
N ALA A 17 -11.87 42.30 -3.62
CA ALA A 17 -13.01 42.51 -4.52
C ALA A 17 -12.68 42.18 -5.99
N LEU A 18 -13.71 41.69 -6.69
CA LEU A 18 -13.78 41.29 -8.10
C LEU A 18 -13.41 42.40 -9.11
N ALA A 19 -12.85 41.99 -10.26
CA ALA A 19 -13.02 42.64 -11.56
C ALA A 19 -12.95 41.60 -12.69
N THR A 20 -13.73 41.76 -13.76
CA THR A 20 -14.09 40.68 -14.71
C THR A 20 -13.56 40.88 -16.14
N SER A 21 -13.28 39.75 -16.82
CA SER A 21 -13.36 39.52 -18.28
C SER A 21 -12.31 40.11 -19.24
N LEU A 22 -11.42 39.26 -19.76
CA LEU A 22 -11.30 38.97 -21.21
C LEU A 22 -10.62 37.60 -21.45
N VAL A 23 -10.98 36.88 -22.51
CA VAL A 23 -10.66 35.45 -22.71
C VAL A 23 -9.85 35.19 -23.99
N ALA A 24 -8.73 34.44 -23.87
CA ALA A 24 -8.12 33.55 -24.88
C ALA A 24 -7.09 32.68 -24.14
N GLY A 25 -7.26 31.36 -24.01
CA GLY A 25 -7.02 30.37 -25.06
C GLY A 25 -5.54 29.96 -25.02
N LEU A 26 -5.14 28.83 -24.44
CA LEU A 26 -5.43 27.48 -24.92
C LEU A 26 -5.36 26.46 -23.76
N VAL A 27 -6.49 25.85 -23.39
CA VAL A 27 -6.49 24.64 -22.56
C VAL A 27 -6.39 23.44 -23.49
N VAL A 28 -5.22 22.79 -23.52
CA VAL A 28 -5.06 21.52 -24.24
C VAL A 28 -5.83 20.45 -23.47
N ALA A 29 -6.99 20.05 -23.98
CA ALA A 29 -7.72 18.90 -23.48
C ALA A 29 -6.95 17.63 -23.87
N LEU A 30 -6.10 17.13 -22.97
CA LEU A 30 -5.54 15.79 -23.12
C LEU A 30 -6.70 14.77 -23.08
N PRO A 31 -6.70 13.74 -23.95
CA PRO A 31 -7.67 12.67 -23.84
C PRO A 31 -7.48 11.97 -22.50
N LEU A 32 -8.49 12.07 -21.63
CA LEU A 32 -8.65 11.25 -20.43
C LEU A 32 -8.98 9.82 -20.87
N SER A 33 -7.98 9.13 -21.41
CA SER A 33 -8.07 7.71 -21.76
C SER A 33 -8.28 6.91 -20.48
N ALA A 34 -9.52 6.50 -20.24
CA ALA A 34 -9.85 5.55 -19.20
C ALA A 34 -9.35 4.16 -19.64
N GLY A 35 -8.06 3.90 -19.41
CA GLY A 35 -7.37 2.68 -19.84
C GLY A 35 -8.16 1.43 -19.47
N GLU A 36 -8.47 0.62 -20.47
CA GLU A 36 -9.12 -0.67 -20.27
C GLU A 36 -8.04 -1.70 -19.96
N LEU A 37 -7.93 -2.12 -18.69
CA LEU A 37 -6.95 -3.12 -18.32
C LEU A 37 -7.45 -4.50 -18.74
N PHE A 38 -6.82 -5.10 -19.73
CA PHE A 38 -7.13 -6.44 -20.21
C PHE A 38 -6.43 -7.48 -19.34
N GLN A 39 -7.19 -8.44 -18.83
CA GLN A 39 -6.67 -9.58 -18.08
C GLN A 39 -6.95 -10.89 -18.84
N TRP A 40 -5.94 -11.74 -18.99
CA TRP A 40 -6.11 -13.12 -19.48
C TRP A 40 -5.18 -14.09 -18.74
N LYS A 41 -5.48 -15.38 -18.86
CA LYS A 41 -4.66 -16.48 -18.33
C LYS A 41 -4.13 -17.28 -19.52
N ASP A 42 -2.83 -17.52 -19.56
CA ASP A 42 -2.20 -18.28 -20.66
C ASP A 42 -2.32 -19.81 -20.46
N ALA A 43 -1.82 -20.57 -21.44
CA ALA A 43 -1.87 -22.03 -21.42
C ALA A 43 -1.03 -22.66 -20.27
N SER A 44 -0.04 -21.96 -19.74
CA SER A 44 0.72 -22.33 -18.54
C SER A 44 0.03 -21.93 -17.23
N GLY A 45 -1.13 -21.26 -17.30
CA GLY A 45 -1.87 -20.80 -16.14
C GLY A 45 -1.39 -19.47 -15.56
N VAL A 46 -0.47 -18.77 -16.22
CA VAL A 46 0.03 -17.46 -15.76
C VAL A 46 -0.95 -16.35 -16.16
N THR A 47 -1.23 -15.45 -15.22
CA THR A 47 -2.12 -14.30 -15.42
C THR A 47 -1.32 -13.12 -15.97
N HIS A 48 -1.70 -12.61 -17.13
CA HIS A 48 -1.11 -11.43 -17.77
C HIS A 48 -2.07 -10.25 -17.74
N TYR A 49 -1.50 -9.04 -17.69
CA TYR A 49 -2.22 -7.77 -17.77
C TYR A 49 -1.61 -6.91 -18.88
N SER A 50 -2.45 -6.25 -19.68
CA SER A 50 -2.04 -5.36 -20.77
C SER A 50 -3.04 -4.23 -20.97
N ASP A 51 -2.57 -3.09 -21.49
CA ASP A 51 -3.41 -1.98 -21.97
C ASP A 51 -3.82 -2.17 -23.46
N ALA A 52 -3.13 -3.06 -24.17
CA ALA A 52 -3.48 -3.52 -25.51
C ALA A 52 -4.17 -4.91 -25.46
N PRO A 53 -5.20 -5.17 -26.28
CA PRO A 53 -5.92 -6.44 -26.29
C PRO A 53 -5.00 -7.60 -26.73
N PRO A 54 -5.17 -8.82 -26.18
CA PRO A 54 -4.34 -9.96 -26.55
C PRO A 54 -4.56 -10.36 -28.02
N PRO A 55 -3.52 -10.85 -28.72
CA PRO A 55 -3.56 -11.09 -30.17
C PRO A 55 -4.55 -12.18 -30.61
N SER A 56 -4.94 -13.08 -29.70
CA SER A 56 -6.11 -13.95 -29.84
C SER A 56 -6.54 -14.49 -28.47
N GLY A 57 -7.81 -14.90 -28.35
CA GLY A 57 -8.35 -15.56 -27.16
C GLY A 57 -9.51 -14.82 -26.48
N LYS A 58 -9.99 -15.38 -25.37
CA LYS A 58 -11.01 -14.75 -24.51
C LYS A 58 -10.30 -13.89 -23.47
N TYR A 59 -10.68 -12.62 -23.37
CA TYR A 59 -10.17 -11.66 -22.40
C TYR A 59 -11.32 -11.04 -21.60
N GLN A 60 -11.00 -10.44 -20.45
CA GLN A 60 -11.92 -9.65 -19.65
C GLN A 60 -11.47 -8.19 -19.64
N ASN A 61 -12.35 -7.26 -20.03
CA ASN A 61 -12.12 -5.82 -19.86
C ASN A 61 -12.35 -5.47 -18.40
N ARG A 62 -11.27 -5.18 -17.65
CA ARG A 62 -11.38 -4.71 -16.27
C ARG A 62 -11.23 -3.20 -16.24
N ARG A 63 -12.37 -2.49 -16.18
CA ARG A 63 -12.39 -1.05 -15.89
C ARG A 63 -12.04 -0.81 -14.42
N ILE A 64 -10.82 -0.37 -14.14
CA ILE A 64 -10.39 0.02 -12.79
C ILE A 64 -11.01 1.37 -12.42
N THR A 65 -12.18 1.36 -11.79
CA THR A 65 -12.69 2.53 -11.07
C THR A 65 -12.19 2.47 -9.62
N THR A 66 -12.03 3.61 -8.95
CA THR A 66 -11.66 3.66 -7.52
C THR A 66 -12.72 3.06 -6.60
N ALA A 67 -13.96 2.93 -7.07
CA ALA A 67 -15.05 2.18 -6.41
C ALA A 67 -15.10 0.69 -6.84
N GLY A 68 -14.15 0.25 -7.66
CA GLY A 68 -14.15 -1.04 -8.36
C GLY A 68 -12.84 -1.79 -8.21
N ALA A 69 -12.31 -1.85 -6.99
CA ALA A 69 -11.36 -2.89 -6.58
C ALA A 69 -12.07 -4.26 -6.59
N GLY A 70 -12.35 -4.74 -7.80
CA GLY A 70 -13.25 -5.87 -8.05
C GLY A 70 -12.73 -7.14 -7.42
N THR A 71 -13.44 -7.58 -6.39
CA THR A 71 -13.39 -8.88 -5.73
C THR A 71 -13.54 -10.03 -6.73
N ALA A 72 -12.43 -10.37 -7.36
CA ALA A 72 -12.13 -11.69 -7.88
C ALA A 72 -11.19 -12.41 -6.90
N SER A 73 -11.56 -12.42 -5.62
CA SER A 73 -11.05 -13.43 -4.70
C SER A 73 -11.79 -14.72 -5.08
N GLU A 74 -11.09 -15.66 -5.71
CA GLU A 74 -11.60 -17.02 -5.81
C GLU A 74 -11.92 -17.49 -4.38
N THR A 75 -13.15 -17.94 -4.16
CA THR A 75 -13.53 -18.62 -2.92
C THR A 75 -12.91 -20.01 -2.91
N THR A 76 -11.58 -20.07 -2.76
CA THR A 76 -10.99 -21.12 -1.94
C THR A 76 -11.63 -20.94 -0.57
N ALA A 77 -12.31 -21.98 -0.08
CA ALA A 77 -12.97 -21.93 1.22
C ALA A 77 -11.95 -21.43 2.25
N GLN A 78 -12.21 -20.25 2.80
CA GLN A 78 -11.39 -19.70 3.87
C GLN A 78 -11.63 -20.59 5.09
N ALA A 79 -10.73 -21.55 5.28
CA ALA A 79 -10.46 -22.12 6.58
C ALA A 79 -10.34 -20.95 7.58
N PRO A 80 -10.74 -21.13 8.86
CA PRO A 80 -10.78 -20.05 9.85
C PRO A 80 -9.51 -19.22 9.73
N VAL A 81 -9.66 -17.94 9.38
CA VAL A 81 -8.52 -17.09 9.02
C VAL A 81 -7.73 -16.86 10.29
N GLU A 82 -6.77 -17.76 10.51
CA GLU A 82 -5.89 -17.74 11.65
C GLU A 82 -5.21 -16.37 11.71
N ASN A 83 -5.11 -15.83 12.93
CA ASN A 83 -4.53 -14.52 13.16
C ASN A 83 -3.19 -14.43 12.39
N SER A 84 -3.05 -13.44 11.51
CA SER A 84 -1.86 -13.31 10.66
C SER A 84 -0.57 -13.20 11.47
N GLN A 85 -0.66 -12.68 12.71
CA GLN A 85 0.43 -12.67 13.68
C GLN A 85 0.82 -14.08 14.14
N CYS A 86 -0.15 -14.98 14.36
CA CYS A 86 0.13 -16.39 14.65
C CYS A 86 0.81 -17.08 13.46
N THR A 87 0.26 -16.94 12.25
CA THR A 87 0.83 -17.55 11.04
C THR A 87 2.27 -17.07 10.80
N THR A 88 2.53 -15.78 11.00
CA THR A 88 3.87 -15.19 10.91
C THR A 88 4.79 -15.71 12.02
N ALA A 89 4.32 -15.77 13.27
CA ALA A 89 5.12 -16.26 14.39
C ALA A 89 5.53 -17.73 14.24
N ARG A 90 4.64 -18.60 13.72
CA ARG A 90 4.96 -19.99 13.38
C ARG A 90 5.99 -20.09 12.25
N ALA A 91 5.85 -19.28 11.20
CA ALA A 91 6.82 -19.24 10.11
C ALA A 91 8.21 -18.80 10.60
N ASN A 92 8.26 -17.77 11.45
CA ASN A 92 9.50 -17.30 12.07
C ASN A 92 10.15 -18.38 12.95
N LEU A 93 9.38 -19.06 13.79
CA LEU A 93 9.91 -20.16 14.62
C LEU A 93 10.50 -21.28 13.75
N ALA A 94 9.80 -21.71 12.70
CA ALA A 94 10.29 -22.73 11.78
C ALA A 94 11.60 -22.35 11.06
N LEU A 95 11.77 -21.07 10.69
CA LEU A 95 13.02 -20.55 10.13
C LEU A 95 14.16 -20.56 11.18
N LEU A 96 13.85 -20.26 12.44
CA LEU A 96 14.82 -20.20 13.53
C LEU A 96 15.23 -21.59 14.04
N ASP A 97 14.38 -22.61 13.92
CA ASP A 97 14.73 -24.01 14.21
C ASP A 97 15.52 -24.70 13.09
N GLY A 98 15.57 -24.13 11.88
CA GLY A 98 16.42 -24.62 10.80
C GLY A 98 17.92 -24.46 11.08
N GLU A 99 18.72 -25.47 10.73
CA GLU A 99 20.17 -25.53 11.00
C GLU A 99 21.01 -24.53 10.15
N GLY A 100 20.39 -23.85 9.17
CA GLY A 100 21.09 -22.90 8.30
C GLY A 100 21.46 -21.57 8.98
N PRO A 101 22.57 -20.92 8.57
CA PRO A 101 22.95 -19.62 9.10
C PRO A 101 21.97 -18.52 8.66
N ILE A 102 21.36 -17.83 9.63
CA ILE A 102 20.52 -16.65 9.39
C ILE A 102 21.43 -15.42 9.46
N GLN A 103 21.53 -14.65 8.38
CA GLN A 103 22.32 -13.42 8.36
C GLN A 103 21.47 -12.23 8.81
N MET A 104 21.96 -11.45 9.77
CA MET A 104 21.38 -10.13 10.07
C MET A 104 21.84 -9.16 8.99
N GLN A 105 20.91 -8.46 8.33
CA GLN A 105 21.27 -7.47 7.31
C GLN A 105 22.15 -6.37 7.92
N GLY A 106 23.36 -6.21 7.40
CA GLY A 106 24.27 -5.13 7.78
C GLY A 106 23.67 -3.76 7.42
N SER A 107 23.94 -2.75 8.25
CA SER A 107 23.34 -1.41 8.19
C SER A 107 23.53 -0.72 6.84
N ASP A 108 24.61 -1.04 6.13
CA ASP A 108 24.99 -0.40 4.86
C ASP A 108 24.38 -1.10 3.63
N GLY A 109 23.61 -2.18 3.82
CA GLY A 109 22.95 -2.90 2.73
C GLY A 109 23.88 -3.76 1.85
N ASN A 110 25.18 -3.77 2.13
CA ASN A 110 26.22 -4.31 1.24
C ASN A 110 26.45 -5.83 1.36
N GLY A 111 25.63 -6.52 2.15
CA GLY A 111 25.81 -7.96 2.44
C GLY A 111 26.89 -8.25 3.48
N ASP A 112 27.39 -7.22 4.17
CA ASP A 112 28.30 -7.25 5.33
C ASP A 112 27.67 -7.84 6.62
N GLY A 113 26.52 -8.50 6.48
CA GLY A 113 25.71 -9.02 7.57
C GLY A 113 26.44 -10.05 8.42
N THR A 114 26.24 -9.97 9.73
CA THR A 114 26.75 -10.97 10.68
C THR A 114 25.73 -12.09 10.89
N ALA A 115 26.21 -13.33 10.95
CA ALA A 115 25.36 -14.48 11.23
C ALA A 115 24.83 -14.40 12.66
N MET A 116 23.53 -14.67 12.84
CA MET A 116 22.94 -14.82 14.16
C MET A 116 23.64 -15.96 14.92
N ASN A 117 24.15 -15.65 16.10
CA ASN A 117 24.73 -16.66 16.99
C ASN A 117 23.63 -17.48 17.70
N ALA A 118 24.02 -18.48 18.49
CA ALA A 118 23.10 -19.36 19.18
C ALA A 118 22.22 -18.61 20.19
N GLU A 119 22.80 -17.68 20.94
CA GLU A 119 22.11 -16.89 21.96
C GLU A 119 21.03 -15.97 21.35
N GLN A 120 21.36 -15.30 20.24
CA GLN A 120 20.43 -14.45 19.47
C GLN A 120 19.31 -15.28 18.86
N ARG A 121 19.63 -16.47 18.31
CA ARG A 121 18.64 -17.40 17.76
C ARG A 121 17.65 -17.85 18.82
N GLU A 122 18.13 -18.28 19.98
CA GLU A 122 17.25 -18.70 21.09
C GLU A 122 16.41 -17.53 21.65
N ALA A 123 16.96 -16.32 21.73
CA ALA A 123 16.17 -15.13 22.09
C ALA A 123 15.04 -14.85 21.08
N GLN A 124 15.31 -14.97 19.78
CA GLN A 124 14.28 -14.82 18.74
C GLN A 124 13.24 -15.96 18.76
N LYS A 125 13.66 -17.20 19.05
CA LYS A 125 12.71 -18.32 19.24
C LYS A 125 11.78 -18.07 20.43
N GLN A 126 12.29 -17.57 21.55
CA GLN A 126 11.46 -17.22 22.71
C GLN A 126 10.43 -16.13 22.38
N LEU A 127 10.82 -15.10 21.62
CA LEU A 127 9.89 -14.08 21.13
C LEU A 127 8.84 -14.64 20.17
N ALA A 128 9.23 -15.51 19.23
CA ALA A 128 8.31 -16.18 18.31
C ALA A 128 7.32 -17.10 19.07
N GLN A 129 7.80 -17.86 20.06
CA GLN A 129 6.96 -18.72 20.90
C GLN A 129 6.00 -17.91 21.78
N ALA A 130 6.44 -16.76 22.32
CA ALA A 130 5.57 -15.85 23.06
C ALA A 130 4.46 -15.28 22.16
N ALA A 131 4.80 -14.90 20.91
CA ALA A 131 3.82 -14.45 19.91
C ALA A 131 2.85 -15.57 19.51
N ILE A 132 3.31 -16.83 19.38
CA ILE A 132 2.44 -17.99 19.18
C ILE A 132 1.44 -18.12 20.34
N ASN A 133 1.93 -18.10 21.59
CA ASN A 133 1.08 -18.22 22.78
C ASN A 133 0.04 -17.08 22.87
N ALA A 134 0.40 -15.86 22.45
CA ALA A 134 -0.47 -14.68 22.48
C ALA A 134 -1.51 -14.63 21.34
N TYR A 135 -1.15 -15.09 20.14
CA TYR A 135 -1.97 -14.85 18.93
C TYR A 135 -2.63 -16.10 18.34
N CYS A 136 -2.12 -17.31 18.61
CA CYS A 136 -2.64 -18.55 18.03
C CYS A 136 -3.88 -19.12 18.72
N SER A 137 -4.26 -18.58 19.88
CA SER A 137 -5.45 -19.00 20.64
C SER A 137 -6.74 -18.28 20.22
N GLY A 138 -6.65 -17.25 19.37
CA GLY A 138 -7.76 -16.35 19.04
C GLY A 138 -8.70 -16.80 17.91
N ALA A 139 -8.35 -17.81 17.11
CA ALA A 139 -9.15 -18.24 15.94
C ALA A 139 -10.50 -18.92 16.28
N ALA A 140 -10.86 -19.01 17.56
CA ALA A 140 -12.11 -19.58 18.05
C ALA A 140 -13.05 -18.55 18.71
N ASN A 141 -12.66 -17.27 18.84
CA ASN A 141 -13.47 -16.22 19.51
C ASN A 141 -13.21 -14.82 18.91
N GLN A 142 -13.45 -14.65 17.61
CA GLN A 142 -13.56 -13.36 16.90
C GLN A 142 -14.72 -13.45 15.90
#